data_AF-A0AA87CRM5-F1
#
_entry.id   AF-A0AA87CRM5-F1
#
_cell.length_a   1.000
_cell.length_b   1.000
_cell.length_c   1.000
_cell.angle_alpha   90.00
_cell.angle_beta   90.00
_cell.angle_gamma   90.00
#
_symmetry.space_group_name_H-M   'P 1'
#
loop_
_entity.id
_entity.type
_entity.pdbx_description
1 polymer ?
#
loop_
_entity_poly.entity_id
_entity_poly.type
_entity_poly.pdbx_seq_one_letter_code
_entity_poly.pdbx_strand_id
1 'polypeptide(L)'
;MSSGAKVITAFIRETTTGVTPTSGKWDLLTRTSYGVKPTQNTSDNDEIGGSRMAQGKSLTTVDVGGDVGAKFRYGQHDAFLASCFGAEWVNNQLTMGNERITFSLATFAADIGVASIARGCQVGAMQLETPADGDVTVTITFAGLGFESKGDYTQYHTDPIDNAGKLRYSFKEVTNLKLNGIQGGNGFCVDSFSLNFDNNMQVQRCIGTGTPFAGANIPTTFTPSGSITLSWSKAAWEIWKKTLTGETIPFEFTLQNAEGGYTFLFPAVQVDGDWPDGGNTDIIQVQLNITAADTPPTITRIPPVTNGDEE
;
A
#
# COMPACT_ATOMS: atom_id res chain seq x y z
N MET A 1 -31.13 0.96 5.25
CA MET A 1 -29.97 0.09 5.55
C MET A 1 -29.20 -0.13 4.24
N SER A 2 -27.87 -0.18 4.26
CA SER A 2 -27.04 -0.29 3.04
C SER A 2 -26.32 -1.63 2.98
N SER A 3 -26.13 -2.18 1.78
CA SER A 3 -25.30 -3.36 1.54
C SER A 3 -23.91 -2.97 1.06
N GLY A 4 -22.86 -3.61 1.58
CA GLY A 4 -21.47 -3.38 1.14
C GLY A 4 -21.25 -3.73 -0.33
N ALA A 5 -22.01 -4.69 -0.88
CA ALA A 5 -21.93 -5.10 -2.28
C ALA A 5 -22.43 -4.02 -3.27
N LYS A 6 -23.13 -3.00 -2.77
CA LYS A 6 -23.66 -1.90 -3.57
C LYS A 6 -22.94 -0.57 -3.30
N VAL A 7 -21.78 -0.64 -2.66
CA VAL A 7 -20.89 0.51 -2.47
C VAL A 7 -19.84 0.49 -3.56
N ILE A 8 -19.87 1.50 -4.42
CA ILE A 8 -18.85 1.71 -5.44
C ILE A 8 -17.75 2.58 -4.84
N THR A 9 -16.50 2.31 -5.20
CA THR A 9 -15.35 3.14 -4.85
C THR A 9 -14.57 3.43 -6.11
N ALA A 10 -14.30 4.69 -6.34
CA ALA A 10 -13.61 5.18 -7.52
C ALA A 10 -12.52 6.17 -7.12
N PHE A 11 -11.49 6.28 -7.93
CA PHE A 11 -10.47 7.29 -7.76
C PHE A 11 -10.18 8.03 -9.06
N ILE A 12 -9.67 9.24 -8.91
CA ILE A 12 -9.13 10.03 -10.01
C ILE A 12 -7.87 10.74 -9.52
N ARG A 13 -6.85 10.78 -10.38
CA ARG A 13 -5.62 11.52 -10.10
C ARG A 13 -5.86 13.02 -10.14
N GLU A 14 -5.36 13.73 -9.15
CA GLU A 14 -5.48 15.18 -9.08
C GLU A 14 -4.36 15.87 -9.86
N THR A 15 -4.70 16.93 -10.59
CA THR A 15 -3.70 17.82 -11.22
C THR A 15 -3.17 18.86 -10.24
N THR A 16 -4.02 19.24 -9.28
CA THR A 16 -3.72 20.15 -8.19
C THR A 16 -4.12 19.47 -6.89
N THR A 17 -3.19 19.32 -5.97
CA THR A 17 -3.42 18.66 -4.69
C THR A 17 -4.64 19.21 -3.96
N GLY A 18 -5.56 18.32 -3.56
CA GLY A 18 -6.78 18.66 -2.83
C GLY A 18 -7.95 19.09 -3.72
N VAL A 19 -7.77 19.16 -5.05
CA VAL A 19 -8.79 19.59 -6.00
C VAL A 19 -9.14 18.43 -6.93
N THR A 20 -10.39 17.97 -6.85
CA THR A 20 -10.91 16.97 -7.79
C THR A 20 -10.98 17.58 -9.20
N PRO A 21 -10.37 16.96 -10.21
CA PRO A 21 -10.49 17.41 -11.59
C PRO A 21 -11.95 17.45 -12.06
N THR A 22 -12.33 18.48 -12.81
CA THR A 22 -13.66 18.61 -13.41
C THR A 22 -13.83 17.78 -14.68
N SER A 23 -12.72 17.30 -15.25
CA SER A 23 -12.68 16.42 -16.41
C SER A 23 -11.64 15.33 -16.20
N GLY A 24 -11.88 14.15 -16.75
CA GLY A 24 -11.01 12.99 -16.60
C GLY A 24 -11.80 11.69 -16.46
N LYS A 25 -11.11 10.56 -16.54
CA LYS A 25 -11.71 9.24 -16.32
C LYS A 25 -11.51 8.85 -14.86
N TRP A 26 -12.57 8.35 -14.25
CA TRP A 26 -12.49 7.74 -12.93
C TRP A 26 -12.12 6.27 -13.09
N ASP A 27 -11.24 5.79 -12.22
CA ASP A 27 -10.84 4.40 -12.16
C ASP A 27 -11.61 3.69 -11.04
N LEU A 28 -12.07 2.48 -11.30
CA LEU A 28 -12.76 1.66 -10.32
C LEU A 28 -11.74 1.04 -9.35
N LEU A 29 -11.90 1.30 -8.06
CA LEU A 29 -11.10 0.67 -7.02
C LEU A 29 -11.83 -0.56 -6.46
N THR A 30 -11.59 -1.73 -7.05
CA THR A 30 -12.02 -2.98 -6.41
C THR A 30 -11.19 -3.26 -5.17
N ARG A 31 -11.87 -3.51 -4.06
CA ARG A 31 -11.28 -3.58 -2.73
C ARG A 31 -11.96 -4.65 -1.88
N THR A 32 -11.26 -5.16 -0.89
CA THR A 32 -11.79 -6.07 0.13
C THR A 32 -12.23 -5.33 1.38
N SER A 33 -11.61 -4.18 1.68
CA SER A 33 -11.94 -3.32 2.82
C SER A 33 -11.83 -1.84 2.45
N TYR A 34 -12.37 -0.93 3.26
CA TYR A 34 -12.20 0.51 3.08
C TYR A 34 -12.27 1.23 4.41
N GLY A 35 -11.15 1.85 4.78
CA GLY A 35 -10.97 2.55 6.04
C GLY A 35 -10.82 4.07 5.90
N VAL A 36 -10.77 4.61 4.67
CA VAL A 36 -10.55 6.06 4.46
C VAL A 36 -11.74 6.86 4.98
N LYS A 37 -11.50 7.63 6.03
CA LYS A 37 -12.54 8.42 6.72
C LYS A 37 -11.94 9.66 7.40
N PRO A 38 -12.76 10.66 7.74
CA PRO A 38 -12.35 11.71 8.66
C PRO A 38 -12.36 11.17 10.10
N THR A 39 -11.30 11.46 10.84
CA THR A 39 -11.14 11.15 12.27
C THR A 39 -11.01 12.47 13.02
N GLN A 40 -11.95 12.70 13.94
CA GLN A 40 -12.01 13.91 14.75
C GLN A 40 -11.08 13.77 15.96
N ASN A 41 -10.14 14.69 16.12
CA ASN A 41 -9.33 14.81 17.31
C ASN A 41 -10.07 15.66 18.35
N THR A 42 -9.98 15.25 19.61
CA THR A 42 -10.66 15.93 20.73
C THR A 42 -9.66 16.35 21.79
N SER A 43 -9.91 17.50 22.43
CA SER A 43 -9.26 17.87 23.69
C SER A 43 -10.27 17.72 24.81
N ASP A 44 -9.86 17.08 25.91
CA ASP A 44 -10.68 17.05 27.12
C ASP A 44 -10.78 18.46 27.72
N ASN A 45 -11.93 18.75 28.33
CA ASN A 45 -12.10 19.96 29.12
C ASN A 45 -11.77 19.67 30.60
N ASP A 46 -10.59 20.11 31.02
CA ASP A 46 -10.08 19.96 32.39
C ASP A 46 -10.46 21.12 33.32
N GLU A 47 -11.40 21.97 32.92
CA GLU A 47 -11.95 23.01 33.78
C GLU A 47 -12.63 22.40 35.03
N ILE A 48 -12.42 23.02 36.20
CA ILE A 48 -12.95 22.54 37.48
C ILE A 48 -14.30 23.21 37.75
N GLY A 49 -15.38 22.51 37.41
CA GLY A 49 -16.76 22.99 37.52
C GLY A 49 -17.43 22.89 38.90
N GLY A 50 -16.71 22.53 39.96
CA GLY A 50 -17.28 22.36 41.31
C GLY A 50 -18.21 21.15 41.48
N SER A 51 -18.33 20.28 40.46
CA SER A 51 -19.02 18.99 40.54
C SER A 51 -18.05 17.86 40.17
N ARG A 52 -18.38 16.61 40.50
CA ARG A 52 -17.56 15.43 40.14
C ARG A 52 -17.72 14.99 38.68
N MET A 53 -18.47 15.73 37.86
CA MET A 53 -18.71 15.41 36.45
C MET A 53 -17.67 16.07 35.55
N ALA A 54 -17.16 15.34 34.56
CA ALA A 54 -16.28 15.88 33.52
C ALA A 54 -17.02 16.93 32.66
N GLN A 55 -16.32 18.00 32.26
CA GLN A 55 -16.94 19.16 31.59
C GLN A 55 -17.02 19.06 30.06
N GLY A 56 -16.97 17.84 29.52
CA GLY A 56 -17.07 17.58 28.08
C GLY A 56 -15.73 17.67 27.35
N LYS A 57 -15.79 17.77 26.01
CA LYS A 57 -14.62 17.78 25.13
C LYS A 57 -14.81 18.81 24.01
N SER A 58 -13.73 19.41 23.53
CA SER A 58 -13.72 20.27 22.35
C SER A 58 -13.16 19.52 21.14
N LEU A 59 -13.74 19.75 19.96
CA LEU A 59 -13.25 19.24 18.67
C LEU A 59 -12.12 20.15 18.18
N THR A 60 -10.98 19.58 17.79
CA THR A 60 -9.80 20.38 17.43
C THR A 60 -9.50 20.29 15.93
N THR A 61 -9.02 19.13 15.48
CA THR A 61 -8.51 18.92 14.13
C THR A 61 -9.09 17.65 13.52
N VAL A 62 -9.08 17.56 12.20
CA VAL A 62 -9.58 16.39 11.47
C VAL A 62 -8.46 15.79 10.65
N ASP A 63 -8.22 14.50 10.85
CA ASP A 63 -7.34 13.70 10.01
C ASP A 63 -8.16 12.90 9.03
N VAL A 64 -7.84 13.00 7.74
CA VAL A 64 -8.50 12.23 6.69
C VAL A 64 -7.52 11.18 6.22
N GLY A 65 -7.90 9.91 6.31
CA GLY A 65 -7.00 8.84 5.90
C GLY A 65 -7.49 7.48 6.36
N GLY A 66 -6.64 6.49 6.14
CA GLY A 66 -6.87 5.10 6.52
C GLY A 66 -6.53 4.12 5.42
N ASP A 67 -6.75 2.84 5.71
CA ASP A 67 -6.28 1.76 4.86
C ASP A 67 -7.36 1.26 3.90
N VAL A 68 -6.93 0.91 2.69
CA VAL A 68 -7.73 0.19 1.71
C VAL A 68 -7.04 -1.14 1.42
N GLY A 69 -7.68 -2.24 1.80
CA GLY A 69 -7.24 -3.58 1.44
C GLY A 69 -7.79 -3.97 0.08
N ALA A 70 -6.97 -4.64 -0.73
CA ALA A 70 -7.35 -5.21 -2.01
C ALA A 70 -6.56 -6.50 -2.30
N LYS A 71 -6.94 -7.20 -3.37
CA LYS A 71 -6.12 -8.26 -3.97
C LYS A 71 -5.22 -7.66 -5.04
N PHE A 72 -3.98 -8.10 -5.12
CA PHE A 72 -3.04 -7.57 -6.09
C PHE A 72 -3.38 -8.10 -7.50
N ARG A 73 -3.50 -7.19 -8.47
CA ARG A 73 -3.86 -7.46 -9.87
C ARG A 73 -3.01 -6.59 -10.79
N TYR A 74 -2.75 -7.08 -12.00
CA TYR A 74 -2.04 -6.32 -13.01
C TYR A 74 -2.78 -5.02 -13.38
N GLY A 75 -2.06 -3.91 -13.49
CA GLY A 75 -2.55 -2.59 -13.85
C GLY A 75 -3.31 -1.83 -12.75
N GLN A 76 -4.01 -2.54 -11.85
CA GLN A 76 -4.93 -1.88 -10.91
C GLN A 76 -4.26 -0.91 -9.95
N HIS A 77 -3.09 -1.29 -9.45
CA HIS A 77 -2.41 -0.58 -8.37
C HIS A 77 -1.26 0.29 -8.89
N ASP A 78 -1.08 0.40 -10.20
CA ASP A 78 0.04 1.12 -10.84
C ASP A 78 0.07 2.60 -10.44
N ALA A 79 -1.09 3.26 -10.40
CA ALA A 79 -1.20 4.66 -9.98
C ALA A 79 -0.81 4.83 -8.51
N PHE A 80 -1.19 3.89 -7.64
CA PHE A 80 -0.86 3.94 -6.23
C PHE A 80 0.61 3.59 -5.98
N LEU A 81 1.19 2.66 -6.74
CA LEU A 81 2.62 2.37 -6.73
C LEU A 81 3.41 3.62 -7.16
N ALA A 82 2.99 4.30 -8.21
CA ALA A 82 3.58 5.57 -8.64
C ALA A 82 3.54 6.63 -7.53
N SER A 83 2.39 6.77 -6.85
CA SER A 83 2.27 7.69 -5.70
C SER A 83 3.11 7.29 -4.49
N CYS A 84 3.24 6.00 -4.22
CA CYS A 84 4.07 5.49 -3.14
C CYS A 84 5.57 5.72 -3.42
N PHE A 85 6.02 5.48 -4.65
CA PHE A 85 7.41 5.72 -5.06
C PHE A 85 7.72 7.19 -5.37
N GLY A 86 6.70 8.05 -5.46
CA GLY A 86 6.84 9.44 -5.84
C GLY A 86 7.40 9.62 -7.25
N ALA A 87 7.04 8.75 -8.19
CA ALA A 87 7.54 8.79 -9.55
C ALA A 87 6.54 8.21 -10.55
N GLU A 88 6.62 8.65 -11.80
CA GLU A 88 5.90 8.04 -12.91
C GLU A 88 6.60 6.79 -13.41
N TRP A 89 5.81 5.87 -13.97
CA TRP A 89 6.35 4.75 -14.70
C TRP A 89 6.95 5.19 -16.04
N VAL A 90 8.19 4.81 -16.31
CA VAL A 90 8.89 5.10 -17.57
C VAL A 90 9.35 3.78 -18.18
N ASN A 91 8.96 3.49 -19.42
CA ASN A 91 9.31 2.24 -20.12
C ASN A 91 9.07 0.99 -19.27
N ASN A 92 7.89 0.89 -18.64
CA ASN A 92 7.50 -0.19 -17.72
C ASN A 92 8.31 -0.28 -16.42
N GLN A 93 9.20 0.66 -16.12
CA GLN A 93 10.00 0.66 -14.91
C GLN A 93 9.53 1.77 -13.95
N LEU A 94 9.56 1.48 -12.65
CA LEU A 94 9.31 2.40 -11.56
C LEU A 94 10.48 2.37 -10.59
N THR A 95 11.03 3.54 -10.31
CA THR A 95 12.11 3.79 -9.35
C THR A 95 11.69 4.93 -8.44
N MET A 96 12.30 5.03 -7.25
CA MET A 96 12.00 6.11 -6.31
C MET A 96 12.25 7.49 -6.93
N GLY A 97 11.29 8.40 -6.78
CA GLY A 97 11.38 9.80 -7.13
C GLY A 97 10.97 10.70 -5.96
N ASN A 98 10.57 11.93 -6.27
CA ASN A 98 10.17 12.94 -5.27
C ASN A 98 8.90 13.70 -5.68
N GLU A 99 8.13 13.15 -6.61
CA GLU A 99 6.88 13.75 -7.08
C GLU A 99 5.76 13.52 -6.07
N ARG A 100 4.92 14.55 -5.91
CA ARG A 100 3.72 14.47 -5.08
C ARG A 100 2.53 14.11 -5.96
N ILE A 101 2.16 12.84 -5.92
CA ILE A 101 1.01 12.30 -6.68
C ILE A 101 -0.16 12.08 -5.71
N THR A 102 -1.25 12.82 -5.90
CA THR A 102 -2.44 12.77 -5.04
C THR A 102 -3.70 12.36 -5.82
N PHE A 103 -4.68 11.85 -5.08
CA PHE A 103 -5.94 11.36 -5.63
C PHE A 103 -7.13 11.97 -4.91
N SER A 104 -8.23 12.04 -5.65
CA SER A 104 -9.58 12.17 -5.10
C SER A 104 -10.21 10.78 -5.06
N LEU A 105 -10.54 10.30 -3.86
CA LEU A 105 -11.16 9.00 -3.61
C LEU A 105 -12.66 9.19 -3.31
N ALA A 106 -13.53 8.70 -4.18
CA ALA A 106 -14.97 8.83 -4.03
C ALA A 106 -15.63 7.49 -3.71
N THR A 107 -16.63 7.50 -2.83
CA THR A 107 -17.51 6.35 -2.59
C THR A 107 -18.97 6.72 -2.84
N PHE A 108 -19.76 5.75 -3.28
CA PHE A 108 -21.20 5.90 -3.43
C PHE A 108 -21.94 4.64 -2.98
N ALA A 109 -22.77 4.77 -1.95
CA ALA A 109 -23.66 3.74 -1.45
C ALA A 109 -25.05 3.92 -2.09
N ALA A 110 -25.28 3.27 -3.22
CA ALA A 110 -26.46 3.49 -4.06
C ALA A 110 -27.80 3.17 -3.36
N ASP A 111 -27.80 2.23 -2.40
CA ASP A 111 -29.00 1.86 -1.64
C ASP A 111 -29.59 2.99 -0.80
N ILE A 112 -28.73 3.87 -0.29
CA ILE A 112 -29.10 4.93 0.65
C ILE A 112 -28.83 6.33 0.09
N GLY A 113 -28.30 6.42 -1.13
CA GLY A 113 -27.99 7.68 -1.78
C GLY A 113 -26.90 8.50 -1.10
N VAL A 114 -25.99 7.86 -0.37
CA VAL A 114 -24.91 8.52 0.37
C VAL A 114 -23.61 8.42 -0.41
N ALA A 115 -22.99 9.57 -0.66
CA ALA A 115 -21.69 9.70 -1.29
C ALA A 115 -20.69 10.34 -0.33
N SER A 116 -19.42 9.96 -0.46
CA SER A 116 -18.31 10.68 0.17
C SER A 116 -17.16 10.84 -0.79
N ILE A 117 -16.32 11.83 -0.52
CA ILE A 117 -15.07 12.05 -1.25
C ILE A 117 -13.98 12.52 -0.29
N ALA A 118 -12.83 11.86 -0.36
CA ALA A 118 -11.60 12.32 0.26
C ALA A 118 -10.69 12.91 -0.83
N ARG A 119 -10.10 14.08 -0.60
CA ARG A 119 -9.26 14.80 -1.56
C ARG A 119 -7.85 14.97 -1.04
N GLY A 120 -6.89 15.15 -1.95
CA GLY A 120 -5.47 15.24 -1.59
C GLY A 120 -4.93 13.95 -1.01
N CYS A 121 -5.53 12.81 -1.34
CA CYS A 121 -5.13 11.51 -0.82
C CYS A 121 -3.80 11.09 -1.46
N GLN A 122 -2.74 11.09 -0.67
CA GLN A 122 -1.44 10.57 -1.05
C GLN A 122 -1.22 9.20 -0.41
N VAL A 123 -0.50 8.30 -1.09
CA VAL A 123 -0.13 7.00 -0.52
C VAL A 123 1.01 7.20 0.48
N GLY A 124 0.70 7.04 1.76
CA GLY A 124 1.65 7.12 2.86
C GLY A 124 2.45 5.84 3.05
N ALA A 125 1.79 4.69 2.89
CA ALA A 125 2.45 3.39 2.87
C ALA A 125 1.71 2.43 1.94
N MET A 126 2.45 1.45 1.42
CA MET A 126 1.88 0.33 0.68
C MET A 126 2.52 -0.98 1.12
N GLN A 127 1.69 -1.89 1.60
CA GLN A 127 2.12 -3.22 2.02
C GLN A 127 1.63 -4.27 1.03
N LEU A 128 2.53 -5.18 0.63
CA LEU A 128 2.22 -6.36 -0.18
C LEU A 128 2.50 -7.60 0.66
N GLU A 129 1.58 -8.54 0.71
CA GLU A 129 1.75 -9.78 1.48
C GLU A 129 1.45 -10.99 0.60
N THR A 130 2.40 -11.91 0.58
CA THR A 130 2.27 -13.22 -0.05
C THR A 130 2.22 -14.27 1.06
N PRO A 131 1.02 -14.83 1.34
CA PRO A 131 0.89 -15.89 2.33
C PRO A 131 1.41 -17.23 1.81
N ALA A 132 1.60 -18.20 2.71
CA ALA A 132 1.97 -19.57 2.36
C ALA A 132 0.87 -20.31 1.56
N ASP A 133 -0.38 -19.87 1.74
CA ASP A 133 -1.52 -20.31 0.93
C ASP A 133 -2.50 -19.14 0.74
N GLY A 134 -3.01 -18.99 -0.48
CA GLY A 134 -3.98 -17.96 -0.85
C GLY A 134 -3.47 -16.85 -1.79
N ASP A 135 -4.34 -15.86 -1.99
CA ASP A 135 -4.14 -14.71 -2.88
C ASP A 135 -3.22 -13.65 -2.25
N VAL A 136 -2.32 -13.10 -3.06
CA VAL A 136 -1.49 -11.93 -2.70
C VAL A 136 -2.37 -10.73 -2.39
N THR A 137 -2.19 -10.15 -1.21
CA THR A 137 -2.93 -8.99 -0.71
C THR A 137 -2.10 -7.73 -0.81
N VAL A 138 -2.77 -6.60 -1.05
CA VAL A 138 -2.17 -5.28 -0.95
C VAL A 138 -2.99 -4.41 -0.01
N THR A 139 -2.31 -3.71 0.88
CA THR A 139 -2.90 -2.69 1.77
C THR A 139 -2.30 -1.34 1.42
N ILE A 140 -3.16 -0.38 1.11
CA ILE A 140 -2.77 0.97 0.71
C ILE A 140 -3.23 1.92 1.80
N THR A 141 -2.28 2.59 2.45
CA THR A 141 -2.55 3.57 3.50
C THR A 141 -2.58 4.96 2.88
N PHE A 142 -3.73 5.63 2.94
CA PHE A 142 -3.90 6.99 2.41
C PHE A 142 -3.84 8.04 3.51
N ALA A 143 -3.23 9.18 3.17
CA ALA A 143 -3.30 10.41 3.94
C ALA A 143 -3.91 11.51 3.05
N GLY A 144 -5.12 11.96 3.38
CA GLY A 144 -5.88 13.00 2.69
C GLY A 144 -5.78 14.38 3.35
N LEU A 145 -6.30 15.39 2.65
CA LEU A 145 -6.31 16.80 3.07
C LEU A 145 -7.71 17.38 3.19
N GLY A 146 -8.74 16.66 2.73
CA GLY A 146 -10.11 17.12 2.80
C GLY A 146 -11.08 15.97 2.69
N PHE A 147 -12.26 16.15 3.28
CA PHE A 147 -13.34 15.18 3.22
C PHE A 147 -14.69 15.89 3.11
N GLU A 148 -15.53 15.38 2.21
CA GLU A 148 -16.92 15.80 2.05
C GLU A 148 -17.83 14.58 1.95
N SER A 149 -19.08 14.74 2.39
CA SER A 149 -20.13 13.75 2.19
C SER A 149 -21.48 14.41 1.91
N LYS A 150 -22.35 13.69 1.22
CA LYS A 150 -23.72 14.13 0.90
C LYS A 150 -24.66 12.92 0.86
N GLY A 151 -25.95 13.16 1.11
CA GLY A 151 -27.01 12.15 1.15
C GLY A 151 -28.15 12.47 0.20
N ASP A 152 -27.84 13.04 -0.97
CA ASP A 152 -28.79 13.56 -1.94
C ASP A 152 -28.96 12.67 -3.18
N TYR A 153 -28.51 11.41 -3.11
CA TYR A 153 -28.50 10.44 -4.21
C TYR A 153 -27.62 10.82 -5.41
N THR A 154 -26.78 11.85 -5.28
CA THR A 154 -25.80 12.19 -6.31
C THR A 154 -24.43 11.62 -5.96
N GLN A 155 -23.65 11.23 -6.97
CA GLN A 155 -22.30 10.70 -6.82
C GLN A 155 -21.25 11.81 -7.03
N TYR A 156 -20.01 11.56 -6.58
CA TYR A 156 -18.85 12.44 -6.85
C TYR A 156 -18.01 11.96 -8.04
N HIS A 157 -18.20 10.72 -8.48
CA HIS A 157 -17.51 10.13 -9.64
C HIS A 157 -18.46 9.97 -10.81
N THR A 158 -17.92 9.82 -12.02
CA THR A 158 -18.67 9.49 -13.23
C THR A 158 -18.15 8.19 -13.80
N ASP A 159 -19.05 7.21 -14.02
CA ASP A 159 -18.82 5.93 -14.70
C ASP A 159 -17.38 5.39 -14.59
N PRO A 160 -16.98 4.91 -13.39
CA PRO A 160 -15.62 4.45 -13.16
C PRO A 160 -15.31 3.20 -13.99
N ILE A 161 -14.11 3.13 -14.53
CA ILE A 161 -13.65 2.04 -15.40
C ILE A 161 -12.72 1.12 -14.62
N ASP A 162 -12.92 -0.20 -14.67
CA ASP A 162 -11.92 -1.16 -14.18
C ASP A 162 -10.83 -1.34 -15.25
N ASN A 163 -9.67 -0.74 -15.02
CA ASN A 163 -8.50 -0.86 -15.89
C ASN A 163 -7.57 -2.03 -15.49
N ALA A 164 -7.99 -2.87 -14.53
CA ALA A 164 -7.20 -4.00 -14.05
C ALA A 164 -7.34 -5.26 -14.90
N GLY A 165 -6.32 -6.12 -14.82
CA GLY A 165 -6.45 -7.53 -15.15
C GLY A 165 -7.54 -8.21 -14.30
N LYS A 166 -8.19 -9.25 -14.85
CA LYS A 166 -9.22 -10.02 -14.14
C LYS A 166 -8.61 -11.06 -13.20
N LEU A 167 -7.42 -11.55 -13.52
CA LEU A 167 -6.70 -12.56 -12.74
C LEU A 167 -6.00 -11.93 -11.54
N ARG A 168 -6.04 -12.67 -10.42
CA ARG A 168 -5.32 -12.31 -9.19
C ARG A 168 -3.99 -13.05 -9.18
N TYR A 169 -3.02 -12.48 -8.47
CA TYR A 169 -1.82 -13.23 -8.10
C TYR A 169 -2.09 -14.01 -6.82
N SER A 170 -1.64 -15.26 -6.79
CA SER A 170 -1.57 -16.11 -5.60
C SER A 170 -0.12 -16.54 -5.38
N PHE A 171 0.11 -17.32 -4.32
CA PHE A 171 1.41 -17.96 -4.09
C PHE A 171 1.98 -18.68 -5.33
N LYS A 172 1.13 -19.25 -6.20
CA LYS A 172 1.57 -19.99 -7.40
C LYS A 172 2.20 -19.11 -8.48
N GLU A 173 1.81 -17.84 -8.54
CA GLU A 173 2.29 -16.88 -9.53
C GLU A 173 3.60 -16.19 -9.09
N VAL A 174 4.12 -16.52 -7.91
CA VAL A 174 5.44 -16.10 -7.45
C VAL A 174 6.50 -16.96 -8.12
N THR A 175 7.35 -16.34 -8.92
CA THR A 175 8.45 -16.98 -9.63
C THR A 175 9.74 -16.19 -9.43
N ASN A 176 10.88 -16.81 -9.75
CA ASN A 176 12.20 -16.18 -9.68
C ASN A 176 12.50 -15.51 -8.32
N LEU A 177 11.97 -16.05 -7.23
CA LEU A 177 12.31 -15.57 -5.90
C LEU A 177 13.77 -15.94 -5.62
N LYS A 178 14.63 -14.93 -5.51
CA LYS A 178 16.04 -15.10 -5.14
C LYS A 178 16.40 -14.22 -3.96
N LEU A 179 17.12 -14.80 -3.01
CA LEU A 179 17.70 -14.09 -1.88
C LEU A 179 19.21 -14.31 -1.89
N ASN A 180 19.99 -13.23 -1.89
CA ASN A 180 21.44 -13.29 -2.06
C ASN A 180 21.87 -14.04 -3.35
N GLY A 181 21.06 -13.94 -4.41
CA GLY A 181 21.28 -14.65 -5.68
C GLY A 181 20.93 -16.15 -5.66
N ILE A 182 20.53 -16.71 -4.53
CA ILE A 182 20.12 -18.11 -4.39
C ILE A 182 18.62 -18.22 -4.65
N GLN A 183 18.24 -19.10 -5.58
CA GLN A 183 16.84 -19.31 -5.93
C GLN A 183 16.09 -20.11 -4.85
N GLY A 184 14.90 -19.62 -4.48
CA GLY A 184 13.96 -20.34 -3.61
C GLY A 184 13.61 -21.72 -4.17
N GLY A 185 13.61 -22.73 -3.32
CA GLY A 185 13.51 -24.15 -3.71
C GLY A 185 14.85 -24.82 -4.01
N ASN A 186 15.93 -24.05 -4.20
CA ASN A 186 17.29 -24.56 -4.38
C ASN A 186 18.20 -24.09 -3.24
N GLY A 187 18.00 -24.67 -2.05
CA GLY A 187 18.79 -24.39 -0.85
C GLY A 187 17.95 -24.03 0.37
N PHE A 188 16.82 -23.35 0.18
CA PHE A 188 15.79 -23.07 1.19
C PHE A 188 14.40 -23.00 0.54
N CYS A 189 13.37 -23.35 1.29
CA CYS A 189 11.97 -23.06 0.93
C CYS A 189 11.58 -21.71 1.52
N VAL A 190 10.80 -20.93 0.77
CA VAL A 190 10.17 -19.69 1.28
C VAL A 190 8.72 -20.01 1.58
N ASP A 191 8.31 -19.79 2.82
CA ASP A 191 6.95 -20.08 3.27
C ASP A 191 6.04 -18.90 3.02
N SER A 192 6.46 -17.70 3.42
CA SER A 192 5.72 -16.46 3.18
C SER A 192 6.67 -15.28 3.15
N PHE A 193 6.22 -14.18 2.56
CA PHE A 193 6.92 -12.92 2.69
C PHE A 193 5.98 -11.73 2.61
N SER A 194 6.39 -10.64 3.24
CA SER A 194 5.73 -9.35 3.17
C SER A 194 6.73 -8.28 2.74
N LEU A 195 6.22 -7.26 2.05
CA LEU A 195 6.91 -6.04 1.73
C LEU A 195 6.10 -4.86 2.24
N ASN A 196 6.77 -3.83 2.69
CA ASN A 196 6.19 -2.56 3.06
C ASN A 196 7.02 -1.43 2.46
N PHE A 197 6.36 -0.52 1.76
CA PHE A 197 6.94 0.70 1.24
C PHE A 197 6.37 1.87 2.03
N ASP A 198 7.15 2.45 2.93
CA ASP A 198 6.69 3.51 3.83
C ASP A 198 7.35 4.85 3.47
N ASN A 199 6.53 5.89 3.25
CA ASN A 199 6.98 7.27 3.01
C ASN A 199 7.18 8.07 4.30
N ASN A 200 6.95 7.46 5.48
CA ASN A 200 7.02 8.10 6.80
C ASN A 200 6.29 9.46 6.83
N MET A 201 5.06 9.46 6.30
CA MET A 201 4.30 10.67 6.02
C MET A 201 4.06 11.49 7.28
N GLN A 202 4.38 12.78 7.24
CA GLN A 202 4.12 13.72 8.33
C GLN A 202 2.98 14.66 7.98
N VAL A 203 2.04 14.82 8.92
CA VAL A 203 0.91 15.75 8.79
C VAL A 203 1.36 17.12 9.28
N GLN A 204 1.41 18.10 8.38
CA GLN A 204 1.64 19.50 8.72
C GLN A 204 0.31 20.22 8.85
N ARG A 205 0.07 20.83 10.01
CA ARG A 205 -1.11 21.68 10.26
C ARG A 205 -0.72 23.16 10.20
N CYS A 206 -1.59 23.97 9.62
CA CYS A 206 -1.41 25.41 9.51
C CYS A 206 -2.55 26.13 10.26
N ILE A 207 -2.22 26.77 11.37
CA ILE A 207 -3.17 27.58 12.16
C ILE A 207 -3.60 28.81 11.34
N GLY A 208 -4.88 29.17 11.38
CA GLY A 208 -5.42 30.37 10.72
C GLY A 208 -5.94 30.16 9.29
N THR A 209 -5.93 28.92 8.79
CA THR A 209 -6.47 28.57 7.47
C THR A 209 -7.99 28.44 7.42
N GLY A 210 -8.67 28.51 8.57
CA GLY A 210 -10.13 28.38 8.68
C GLY A 210 -10.67 26.98 8.42
N THR A 211 -9.79 26.00 8.19
CA THR A 211 -10.12 24.58 8.00
C THR A 211 -9.56 23.74 9.14
N PRO A 212 -10.30 22.73 9.65
CA PRO A 212 -9.79 21.80 10.65
C PRO A 212 -8.90 20.70 10.05
N PHE A 213 -8.82 20.59 8.72
CA PHE A 213 -8.03 19.56 8.03
C PHE A 213 -6.53 19.87 8.01
N ALA A 214 -5.73 18.87 7.65
CA ALA A 214 -4.29 19.01 7.41
C ALA A 214 -4.00 20.06 6.32
N GLY A 215 -2.93 20.85 6.51
CA GLY A 215 -2.48 21.83 5.52
C GLY A 215 -1.62 21.19 4.44
N ALA A 216 -0.79 20.23 4.82
CA ALA A 216 -0.02 19.39 3.90
C ALA A 216 0.30 18.04 4.53
N ASN A 217 0.46 17.02 3.67
CA ASN A 217 1.03 15.72 4.04
C ASN A 217 2.37 15.64 3.30
N ILE A 218 3.45 15.49 4.05
CA ILE A 218 4.82 15.56 3.53
C ILE A 218 5.49 14.19 3.70
N PRO A 219 5.82 13.50 2.60
CA PRO A 219 6.70 12.34 2.63
C PRO A 219 8.06 12.72 3.20
N THR A 220 8.62 11.87 4.05
CA THR A 220 9.97 12.06 4.58
C THR A 220 10.88 10.96 4.05
N THR A 221 11.34 10.06 4.90
CA THR A 221 12.21 8.95 4.49
C THR A 221 11.37 7.86 3.83
N PHE A 222 11.76 7.45 2.63
CA PHE A 222 11.23 6.24 2.00
C PHE A 222 11.98 5.02 2.53
N THR A 223 11.29 4.16 3.27
CA THR A 223 11.86 2.96 3.89
C THR A 223 11.16 1.71 3.35
N PRO A 224 11.70 1.09 2.29
CA PRO A 224 11.28 -0.24 1.87
C PRO A 224 11.77 -1.27 2.90
N SER A 225 10.84 -2.02 3.47
CA SER A 225 11.10 -3.08 4.44
C SER A 225 10.20 -4.29 4.19
N GLY A 226 10.32 -5.32 5.01
CA GLY A 226 9.52 -6.52 4.87
C GLY A 226 9.98 -7.64 5.80
N SER A 227 9.38 -8.80 5.61
CA SER A 227 9.79 -10.03 6.28
C SER A 227 9.74 -11.20 5.32
N ILE A 228 10.65 -12.15 5.47
CA ILE A 228 10.69 -13.39 4.70
C ILE A 228 10.85 -14.55 5.68
N THR A 229 9.97 -15.55 5.59
CA THR A 229 10.08 -16.79 6.37
C THR A 229 10.68 -17.88 5.51
N LEU A 230 11.79 -18.46 6.00
CA LEU A 230 12.57 -19.47 5.30
C LEU A 230 12.65 -20.76 6.12
N SER A 231 12.59 -21.91 5.45
CA SER A 231 12.99 -23.18 6.07
C SER A 231 14.47 -23.13 6.47
N TRP A 232 14.79 -23.54 7.69
CA TRP A 232 16.17 -23.52 8.16
C TRP A 232 17.03 -24.52 7.41
N SER A 233 18.14 -24.02 6.87
CA SER A 233 19.05 -24.73 5.99
C SER A 233 20.43 -24.08 6.04
N LYS A 234 21.45 -24.71 5.46
CA LYS A 234 22.79 -24.10 5.36
C LYS A 234 22.76 -22.77 4.59
N ALA A 235 21.98 -22.69 3.52
CA ALA A 235 21.82 -21.46 2.74
C ALA A 235 21.09 -20.36 3.54
N ALA A 236 20.03 -20.71 4.28
CA ALA A 236 19.35 -19.78 5.17
C ALA A 236 20.28 -19.29 6.30
N TRP A 237 21.13 -20.15 6.85
CA TRP A 237 22.15 -19.77 7.83
C TRP A 237 23.21 -18.82 7.24
N GLU A 238 23.65 -19.04 6.00
CA GLU A 238 24.60 -18.14 5.31
C GLU A 238 24.03 -16.74 5.07
N ILE A 239 22.71 -16.63 4.96
CA ILE A 239 22.00 -15.35 4.90
C ILE A 239 21.84 -14.78 6.31
N TRP A 240 21.37 -15.58 7.26
CA TRP A 240 21.20 -15.16 8.66
C TRP A 240 22.49 -14.65 9.29
N LYS A 241 23.66 -15.27 9.04
CA LYS A 241 24.92 -14.78 9.63
C LYS A 241 25.29 -13.35 9.18
N LYS A 242 24.67 -12.83 8.11
CA LYS A 242 24.88 -11.44 7.67
C LYS A 242 24.28 -10.43 8.65
N THR A 243 23.28 -10.82 9.45
CA THR A 243 22.74 -10.01 10.56
C THR A 243 23.85 -9.56 11.52
N LEU A 244 24.85 -10.43 11.75
CA LEU A 244 26.00 -10.16 12.62
C LEU A 244 27.00 -9.15 12.04
N THR A 245 26.99 -8.96 10.72
CA THR A 245 27.96 -8.13 9.99
C THR A 245 27.36 -6.85 9.40
N GLY A 246 26.04 -6.83 9.17
CA GLY A 246 25.35 -5.76 8.47
C GLY A 246 25.55 -5.75 6.95
N GLU A 247 26.18 -6.78 6.37
CA GLU A 247 26.37 -6.91 4.91
C GLU A 247 25.02 -6.96 4.18
N THR A 248 24.92 -6.26 3.06
CA THR A 248 23.72 -6.21 2.23
C THR A 248 23.66 -7.37 1.24
N ILE A 249 22.43 -7.74 0.86
CA ILE A 249 22.16 -8.77 -0.15
C ILE A 249 21.11 -8.29 -1.14
N PRO A 250 21.14 -8.75 -2.40
CA PRO A 250 20.02 -8.54 -3.30
C PRO A 250 18.85 -9.44 -2.92
N PHE A 251 17.64 -8.91 -3.06
CA PHE A 251 16.39 -9.66 -3.00
C PHE A 251 15.57 -9.37 -4.25
N GLU A 252 15.11 -10.40 -4.94
CA GLU A 252 14.23 -10.26 -6.10
C GLU A 252 13.14 -11.33 -6.12
N PHE A 253 11.99 -10.99 -6.69
CA PHE A 253 10.95 -11.94 -7.05
C PHE A 253 10.08 -11.38 -8.17
N THR A 254 9.34 -12.25 -8.83
CA THR A 254 8.41 -11.89 -9.90
C THR A 254 7.02 -12.43 -9.58
N LEU A 255 6.00 -11.57 -9.70
CA LEU A 255 4.61 -11.98 -9.75
C LEU A 255 4.18 -11.97 -11.20
N GLN A 256 3.75 -13.11 -11.76
CA GLN A 256 3.36 -13.17 -13.18
C GLN A 256 2.22 -14.14 -13.43
N ASN A 257 1.27 -13.71 -14.24
CA ASN A 257 0.18 -14.53 -14.76
C ASN A 257 0.00 -14.26 -16.27
N ALA A 258 -1.07 -14.78 -16.86
CA ALA A 258 -1.34 -14.63 -18.30
C ALA A 258 -1.67 -13.18 -18.74
N GLU A 259 -2.05 -12.31 -17.82
CA GLU A 259 -2.43 -10.91 -18.09
C GLU A 259 -1.27 -9.92 -17.88
N GLY A 260 -0.12 -10.39 -17.37
CA GLY A 260 1.06 -9.57 -17.13
C GLY A 260 1.76 -9.94 -15.82
N GLY A 261 2.71 -9.11 -15.40
CA GLY A 261 3.51 -9.34 -14.21
C GLY A 261 4.24 -8.11 -13.68
N TYR A 262 4.90 -8.31 -12.55
CA TYR A 262 5.81 -7.35 -11.92
C TYR A 262 7.04 -8.08 -11.38
N THR A 263 8.22 -7.59 -11.74
CA THR A 263 9.46 -7.97 -11.07
C THR A 263 9.83 -6.90 -10.06
N PHE A 264 9.98 -7.30 -8.81
CA PHE A 264 10.47 -6.47 -7.72
C PHE A 264 11.95 -6.79 -7.50
N LEU A 265 12.79 -5.77 -7.57
CA LEU A 265 14.22 -5.87 -7.34
C LEU A 265 14.62 -4.93 -6.22
N PHE A 266 15.19 -5.48 -5.15
CA PHE A 266 15.84 -4.77 -4.07
C PHE A 266 17.34 -5.04 -4.20
N PRO A 267 18.14 -4.09 -4.72
CA PRO A 267 19.55 -4.34 -5.01
C PRO A 267 20.38 -4.61 -3.74
N ALA A 268 20.01 -3.97 -2.64
CA ALA A 268 20.67 -4.09 -1.36
C ALA A 268 19.64 -4.05 -0.23
N VAL A 269 19.50 -5.16 0.50
CA VAL A 269 18.75 -5.25 1.75
C VAL A 269 19.67 -5.74 2.86
N GLN A 270 19.52 -5.15 4.03
CA GLN A 270 20.03 -5.71 5.27
C GLN A 270 19.01 -6.69 5.83
N VAL A 271 19.50 -7.78 6.41
CA VAL A 271 18.67 -8.78 7.10
C VAL A 271 18.87 -8.66 8.60
N ASP A 272 17.79 -8.87 9.34
CA ASP A 272 17.78 -9.00 10.80
C ASP A 272 16.86 -10.15 11.21
N GLY A 273 17.22 -10.91 12.24
CA GLY A 273 16.40 -12.03 12.68
C GLY A 273 17.05 -12.86 13.78
N ASP A 274 16.23 -13.46 14.62
CA ASP A 274 16.67 -14.28 15.74
C ASP A 274 17.22 -15.64 15.28
N TRP A 275 18.04 -16.26 16.13
CA TRP A 275 18.44 -17.66 15.94
C TRP A 275 17.20 -18.56 16.04
N PRO A 276 16.94 -19.42 15.05
CA PRO A 276 15.74 -20.25 15.08
C PRO A 276 15.92 -21.44 16.02
N ASP A 277 14.84 -21.80 16.72
CA ASP A 277 14.75 -22.99 17.57
C ASP A 277 13.33 -23.55 17.50
N GLY A 278 13.14 -24.82 17.89
CA GLY A 278 11.83 -25.48 17.78
C GLY A 278 11.75 -26.81 18.52
N GLY A 279 10.53 -27.31 18.68
CA GLY A 279 10.24 -28.59 19.32
C GLY A 279 10.66 -29.79 18.47
N ASN A 280 10.59 -30.98 19.06
CA ASN A 280 11.02 -32.23 18.40
C ASN A 280 10.21 -32.62 17.15
N THR A 281 9.03 -32.04 16.95
CA THR A 281 8.15 -32.28 15.80
C THR A 281 8.17 -31.15 14.78
N ASP A 282 8.89 -30.07 15.05
CA ASP A 282 8.77 -28.83 14.28
C ASP A 282 9.73 -28.84 13.08
N ILE A 283 9.25 -28.31 11.96
CA ILE A 283 10.14 -27.91 10.87
C ILE A 283 10.72 -26.56 11.27
N ILE A 284 12.03 -26.53 11.51
CA ILE A 284 12.70 -25.30 11.94
C ILE A 284 12.64 -24.28 10.79
N GLN A 285 12.16 -23.08 11.11
CA GLN A 285 12.06 -21.95 10.20
C GLN A 285 12.72 -20.73 10.84
N VAL A 286 13.21 -19.82 10.00
CA VAL A 286 13.73 -18.52 10.42
C VAL A 286 12.92 -17.43 9.73
N GLN A 287 12.50 -16.43 10.51
CA GLN A 287 11.96 -15.19 9.96
C GLN A 287 13.08 -14.16 9.88
N LEU A 288 13.34 -13.66 8.69
CA LEU A 288 14.29 -12.58 8.44
C LEU A 288 13.51 -11.31 8.08
N ASN A 289 13.67 -10.27 8.89
CA ASN A 289 13.25 -8.92 8.54
C ASN A 289 14.23 -8.37 7.50
N ILE A 290 13.71 -7.76 6.45
CA ILE A 290 14.51 -7.10 5.41
C ILE A 290 14.28 -5.60 5.47
N THR A 291 15.36 -4.83 5.33
CA THR A 291 15.31 -3.37 5.17
C THR A 291 16.21 -2.98 4.02
N ALA A 292 15.67 -2.29 3.01
CA ALA A 292 16.47 -1.81 1.90
C ALA A 292 17.47 -0.74 2.36
N ALA A 293 18.67 -0.76 1.79
CA ALA A 293 19.75 0.15 2.12
C ALA A 293 20.41 0.71 0.86
N ASP A 294 20.80 1.98 0.90
CA ASP A 294 21.61 2.74 -0.08
C ASP A 294 21.07 2.89 -1.51
N THR A 295 20.40 1.88 -2.05
CA THR A 295 19.89 1.86 -3.43
C THR A 295 18.37 1.59 -3.42
N PRO A 296 17.57 2.46 -4.05
CA PRO A 296 16.13 2.28 -4.05
C PRO A 296 15.73 1.02 -4.82
N PRO A 297 14.65 0.33 -4.40
CA PRO A 297 14.12 -0.78 -5.15
C PRO A 297 13.57 -0.31 -6.50
N THR A 298 13.52 -1.24 -7.43
CA THR A 298 12.95 -1.05 -8.77
C THR A 298 11.82 -2.03 -8.99
N ILE A 299 10.70 -1.55 -9.53
CA ILE A 299 9.60 -2.41 -9.98
C ILE A 299 9.55 -2.34 -11.49
N THR A 300 9.55 -3.49 -12.16
CA THR A 300 9.42 -3.58 -13.62
C THR A 300 8.16 -4.32 -13.99
N ARG A 301 7.26 -3.65 -14.73
CA ARG A 301 6.08 -4.27 -15.34
C ARG A 301 6.50 -5.21 -16.45
N ILE A 302 5.91 -6.40 -16.43
CA ILE A 302 5.97 -7.38 -17.51
C ILE A 302 4.63 -7.27 -18.23
N PRO A 303 4.57 -6.63 -19.42
CA PRO A 303 3.34 -6.57 -20.18
C PRO A 303 2.89 -7.98 -20.57
N PRO A 304 1.57 -8.22 -20.74
CA PRO A 304 1.08 -9.48 -21.28
C PRO A 304 1.74 -9.74 -22.62
N VAL A 305 2.10 -11.01 -22.87
CA VAL A 305 2.52 -11.46 -24.19
C VAL A 305 1.31 -11.34 -25.11
N THR A 306 1.25 -10.28 -25.90
CA THR A 306 0.41 -10.29 -27.09
C THR A 306 1.03 -11.34 -28.01
N ASN A 307 0.37 -12.48 -28.17
CA ASN A 307 0.62 -13.33 -29.33
C ASN A 307 0.32 -12.45 -30.55
N GLY A 308 1.36 -11.87 -31.14
CA GLY A 308 1.26 -11.09 -32.35
C GLY A 308 0.80 -12.03 -33.47
N ASP A 309 -0.26 -11.59 -34.16
CA ASP A 309 -0.51 -11.85 -35.57
C ASP A 309 -0.08 -13.24 -36.07
N GLU A 310 -0.96 -14.24 -35.86
CA GLU A 310 -1.01 -15.34 -36.84
C GLU A 310 -1.58 -14.76 -38.13
N GLU A 311 -0.71 -14.75 -39.13
CA GLU A 311 -0.86 -14.37 -40.55
C GLU A 311 -2.14 -14.87 -41.23
#